data_AF-A0A927RPT0-F1
#
_entry.id   AF-A0A927RPT0-F1
#
_cell.length_a   1.000
_cell.length_b   1.000
_cell.length_c   1.000
_cell.angle_alpha   90.00
_cell.angle_beta   90.00
_cell.angle_gamma   90.00
#
_symmetry.space_group_name_H-M   'P 1'
#
loop_
_entity.id
_entity.type
_entity.pdbx_description
1 polymer ?
#
loop_
_entity_poly.entity_id
_entity_poly.type
_entity_poly.pdbx_seq_one_letter_code
_entity_poly.pdbx_strand_id
1 'polypeptide(L)'
;MAICKPEETAETPSFNEVVSGEEAEPVYSLSPEQIKQMKMQIVEQRLEKMMPICDALMRTVATTGSEYDADNPAFVWMSLYIAANQGVGVRDEYVVDENYDVTIPGWSVLELLHAGFADRDELISFPKRLDYVTYDENDGSFCFTGADFSALSASVSSYIMNSDGTYIVTMMLVDNETQEYASFEFHMKNNPDYASDIVNCYPMRITSVTMTS
;
A
#
# COMPACT_ATOMS: atom_id res chain seq x y z
N MET A 1 53.21 -11.08 69.19
CA MET A 1 52.24 -10.31 70.00
C MET A 1 51.01 -10.09 69.14
N ALA A 2 49.94 -10.87 69.37
CA ALA A 2 48.76 -10.50 70.19
C ALA A 2 47.81 -9.58 69.38
N ILE A 3 46.85 -10.12 68.61
CA ILE A 3 45.43 -10.44 68.94
C ILE A 3 44.60 -9.21 69.40
N CYS A 4 43.47 -8.95 68.70
CA CYS A 4 42.10 -8.64 69.20
C CYS A 4 41.36 -7.53 68.42
N LYS A 5 40.15 -7.86 67.93
CA LYS A 5 38.99 -6.95 67.83
C LYS A 5 38.21 -6.97 69.16
N PRO A 6 37.46 -5.92 69.52
CA PRO A 6 35.98 -6.01 69.71
C PRO A 6 35.20 -4.75 69.20
N GLU A 7 33.99 -4.85 68.62
CA GLU A 7 32.60 -4.75 69.18
C GLU A 7 32.16 -3.32 69.63
N GLU A 8 31.20 -2.67 68.94
CA GLU A 8 29.73 -2.56 69.20
C GLU A 8 29.44 -1.32 70.12
N THR A 9 28.47 -0.41 69.96
CA THR A 9 27.01 -0.48 69.70
C THR A 9 26.42 0.89 69.30
N ALA A 10 25.41 0.84 68.41
CA ALA A 10 24.14 1.57 68.31
C ALA A 10 23.94 3.03 68.82
N GLU A 11 23.36 3.87 67.95
CA GLU A 11 22.04 4.49 68.18
C GLU A 11 21.48 5.07 66.86
N THR A 12 20.37 4.52 66.39
CA THR A 12 19.48 5.14 65.39
C THR A 12 18.45 6.02 66.10
N PRO A 13 18.00 7.11 65.45
CA PRO A 13 16.57 7.35 65.39
C PRO A 13 16.10 7.37 63.94
N SER A 14 15.10 6.56 63.67
CA SER A 14 14.24 6.64 62.49
C SER A 14 13.45 7.94 62.51
N PHE A 15 13.25 8.55 61.33
CA PHE A 15 11.99 9.21 61.02
C PHE A 15 11.65 8.97 59.55
N ASN A 16 10.49 8.35 59.36
CA ASN A 16 9.90 8.03 58.07
C ASN A 16 9.66 9.30 57.25
N GLU A 17 10.17 9.34 56.03
CA GLU A 17 9.39 9.83 54.89
C GLU A 17 9.32 8.72 53.86
N VAL A 18 8.22 7.98 53.91
CA VAL A 18 7.71 7.20 52.80
C VAL A 18 7.32 8.20 51.73
N VAL A 19 8.18 8.41 50.72
CA VAL A 19 7.69 8.83 49.40
C VAL A 19 7.34 7.55 48.66
N SER A 20 6.02 7.36 48.59
CA SER A 20 5.29 6.31 47.94
C SER A 20 5.75 6.07 46.49
N GLY A 21 6.02 4.79 46.19
CA GLY A 21 5.86 4.11 44.92
C GLY A 21 5.96 4.92 43.62
N GLU A 22 7.15 4.93 43.03
CA GLU A 22 7.20 4.73 41.57
C GLU A 22 6.85 3.25 41.34
N GLU A 23 5.60 2.99 40.97
CA GLU A 23 5.27 1.77 40.25
C GLU A 23 6.17 1.75 39.01
N ALA A 24 7.14 0.84 38.98
CA ALA A 24 7.87 0.56 37.75
C ALA A 24 6.80 0.22 36.70
N GLU A 25 6.67 1.08 35.69
CA GLU A 25 5.69 0.83 34.64
C GLU A 25 5.93 -0.58 34.10
N PRO A 26 4.89 -1.44 34.00
CA PRO A 26 5.06 -2.77 33.48
C PRO A 26 5.65 -2.68 32.08
N VAL A 27 6.87 -3.19 31.93
CA VAL A 27 7.48 -3.39 30.61
C VAL A 27 6.66 -4.47 29.92
N TYR A 28 5.63 -4.06 29.18
CA TYR A 28 4.82 -4.97 28.39
C TYR A 28 5.68 -5.51 27.23
N SER A 29 6.26 -6.70 27.43
CA SER A 29 6.88 -7.45 26.34
C SER A 29 5.79 -8.20 25.57
N LEU A 30 5.65 -7.93 24.28
CA LEU A 30 4.78 -8.73 23.41
C LEU A 30 5.32 -10.17 23.33
N SER A 31 4.42 -11.14 23.43
CA SER A 31 4.73 -12.54 23.13
C SER A 31 5.05 -12.73 21.63
N PRO A 32 5.76 -13.81 21.25
CA PRO A 32 6.00 -14.13 19.84
C PRO A 32 4.73 -14.20 18.99
N GLU A 33 3.64 -14.71 19.56
CA GLU A 33 2.35 -14.81 18.86
C GLU A 33 1.71 -13.43 18.65
N GLN A 34 1.79 -12.54 19.64
CA GLN A 34 1.31 -11.15 19.49
C GLN A 34 2.14 -10.38 18.44
N ILE A 35 3.46 -10.60 18.40
CA ILE A 35 4.32 -10.00 17.37
C ILE A 35 3.91 -10.51 15.97
N LYS A 36 3.61 -11.80 15.85
CA LYS A 36 3.14 -12.40 14.59
C LYS A 36 1.81 -11.80 14.14
N GLN A 37 0.83 -11.71 15.03
CA GLN A 37 -0.48 -11.13 14.74
C GLN A 37 -0.38 -9.65 14.36
N MET A 38 0.44 -8.88 15.09
CA MET A 38 0.68 -7.48 14.77
C MET A 38 1.31 -7.31 13.38
N LYS A 39 2.28 -8.17 13.01
CA LYS A 39 2.87 -8.15 11.67
C LYS A 39 1.84 -8.48 10.58
N MET A 40 0.98 -9.47 10.80
CA MET A 40 -0.08 -9.81 9.85
C MET A 40 -1.07 -8.65 9.66
N GLN A 41 -1.52 -8.03 10.75
CA GLN A 41 -2.40 -6.85 10.67
C GLN A 41 -1.75 -5.69 9.91
N ILE A 42 -0.45 -5.45 10.11
CA ILE A 42 0.27 -4.43 9.34
C ILE A 42 0.27 -4.78 7.85
N VAL A 43 0.49 -6.04 7.48
CA VAL A 43 0.47 -6.46 6.07
C VAL A 43 -0.94 -6.30 5.48
N GLU A 44 -1.98 -6.70 6.20
CA GLU A 44 -3.38 -6.56 5.76
C GLU A 44 -3.76 -5.09 5.51
N GLN A 45 -3.39 -4.18 6.41
CA GLN A 45 -3.59 -2.73 6.21
C GLN A 45 -2.82 -2.20 5.00
N ARG A 46 -1.59 -2.72 4.76
CA ARG A 46 -0.81 -2.33 3.59
C ARG A 46 -1.44 -2.86 2.30
N LEU A 47 -1.97 -4.08 2.31
CA LEU A 47 -2.67 -4.66 1.17
C LEU A 47 -3.98 -3.92 0.89
N GLU A 48 -4.73 -3.54 1.93
CA GLU A 48 -5.93 -2.71 1.81
C GLU A 48 -5.63 -1.40 1.06
N LYS A 49 -4.51 -0.72 1.40
CA LYS A 49 -4.06 0.46 0.66
C LYS A 49 -3.67 0.17 -0.80
N MET A 50 -3.18 -1.04 -1.10
CA MET A 50 -2.81 -1.44 -2.47
C MET A 50 -3.99 -1.94 -3.30
N MET A 51 -5.11 -2.32 -2.67
CA MET A 51 -6.28 -2.89 -3.36
C MET A 51 -6.70 -2.11 -4.60
N PRO A 52 -6.78 -0.77 -4.58
CA PRO A 52 -7.27 -0.05 -5.74
C PRO A 52 -6.33 -0.15 -6.96
N ILE A 53 -5.01 -0.16 -6.74
CA ILE A 53 -4.02 -0.34 -7.81
C ILE A 53 -4.04 -1.78 -8.34
N CYS A 54 -4.19 -2.75 -7.44
CA CYS A 54 -4.29 -4.15 -7.82
C CYS A 54 -5.55 -4.39 -8.67
N ASP A 55 -6.69 -3.82 -8.26
CA ASP A 55 -7.94 -3.90 -9.01
C ASP A 55 -7.81 -3.33 -10.43
N ALA A 56 -7.21 -2.14 -10.56
CA ALA A 56 -6.97 -1.50 -11.85
C ALA A 56 -6.09 -2.36 -12.78
N LEU A 57 -5.02 -2.97 -12.25
CA LEU A 57 -4.14 -3.86 -13.02
C LEU A 57 -4.84 -5.16 -13.43
N MET A 58 -5.60 -5.79 -12.52
CA MET A 58 -6.39 -6.99 -12.83
C MET A 58 -7.35 -6.73 -13.97
N ARG A 59 -8.05 -5.58 -13.92
CA ARG A 59 -8.97 -5.17 -14.99
C ARG A 59 -8.27 -4.82 -16.27
N THR A 60 -7.07 -4.24 -16.22
CA THR A 60 -6.27 -3.99 -17.42
C THR A 60 -5.99 -5.30 -18.12
N VAL A 61 -5.45 -6.29 -17.40
CA VAL A 61 -5.14 -7.62 -17.94
C VAL A 61 -6.41 -8.29 -18.47
N ALA A 62 -7.50 -8.30 -17.70
CA ALA A 62 -8.77 -8.89 -18.09
C ALA A 62 -9.41 -8.23 -19.33
N THR A 63 -9.38 -6.90 -19.40
CA THR A 63 -10.04 -6.11 -20.46
C THR A 63 -9.26 -6.14 -21.76
N THR A 64 -7.93 -6.09 -21.67
CA THR A 64 -7.06 -6.04 -22.85
C THR A 64 -6.64 -7.44 -23.34
N GLY A 65 -6.76 -8.47 -22.50
CA GLY A 65 -6.20 -9.80 -22.73
C GLY A 65 -4.67 -9.79 -22.82
N SER A 66 -4.01 -8.70 -22.39
CA SER A 66 -2.57 -8.54 -22.42
C SER A 66 -1.94 -8.98 -21.10
N GLU A 67 -0.69 -9.43 -21.16
CA GLU A 67 0.11 -9.69 -19.97
C GLU A 67 0.56 -8.38 -19.31
N TYR A 68 0.95 -8.46 -18.04
CA TYR A 68 1.61 -7.34 -17.36
C TYR A 68 2.88 -6.95 -18.09
N ASP A 69 2.93 -5.71 -18.58
CA ASP A 69 4.08 -5.18 -19.30
C ASP A 69 4.30 -3.72 -18.92
N ALA A 70 5.27 -3.50 -18.02
CA ALA A 70 5.68 -2.17 -17.55
C ALA A 70 6.40 -1.35 -18.63
N ASP A 71 6.79 -1.97 -19.75
CA ASP A 71 7.48 -1.32 -20.87
C ASP A 71 6.57 -1.03 -22.05
N ASN A 72 5.35 -1.58 -22.05
CA ASN A 72 4.34 -1.29 -23.05
C ASN A 72 3.53 -0.04 -22.68
N PRO A 73 3.68 1.08 -23.43
CA PRO A 73 2.95 2.30 -23.13
C PRO A 73 1.43 2.14 -23.16
N ALA A 74 0.90 1.28 -24.04
CA ALA A 74 -0.54 1.07 -24.12
C ALA A 74 -1.09 0.34 -22.88
N PHE A 75 -0.32 -0.61 -22.33
CA PHE A 75 -0.68 -1.30 -21.09
C PHE A 75 -0.66 -0.34 -19.91
N VAL A 76 0.45 0.38 -19.72
CA VAL A 76 0.63 1.33 -18.62
C VAL A 76 -0.45 2.41 -18.62
N TRP A 77 -0.70 3.06 -19.77
CA TRP A 77 -1.72 4.10 -19.85
C TRP A 77 -3.15 3.57 -19.67
N MET A 78 -3.44 2.34 -20.09
CA MET A 78 -4.73 1.70 -19.81
C MET A 78 -4.89 1.43 -18.31
N SER A 79 -3.84 0.98 -17.61
CA SER A 79 -3.89 0.80 -16.16
C SER A 79 -4.10 2.09 -15.39
N LEU A 80 -3.42 3.17 -15.79
CA LEU A 80 -3.61 4.50 -15.20
C LEU A 80 -5.02 5.04 -15.48
N TYR A 81 -5.54 4.82 -16.69
CA TYR A 81 -6.90 5.19 -17.07
C TYR A 81 -7.97 4.52 -16.21
N ILE A 82 -7.85 3.20 -15.99
CA ILE A 82 -8.77 2.45 -15.13
C ILE A 82 -8.65 2.93 -13.69
N ALA A 83 -7.42 3.09 -13.18
CA ALA A 83 -7.18 3.57 -11.82
C ALA A 83 -7.80 4.95 -11.58
N ALA A 84 -7.61 5.89 -12.50
CA ALA A 84 -8.19 7.24 -12.40
C ALA A 84 -9.72 7.20 -12.34
N ASN A 85 -10.38 6.44 -13.23
CA ASN A 85 -11.83 6.31 -13.26
C ASN A 85 -12.44 5.60 -12.04
N GLN A 86 -11.64 4.81 -11.33
CA GLN A 86 -12.04 4.18 -10.07
C GLN A 86 -11.82 5.09 -8.84
N GLY A 87 -11.35 6.32 -9.04
CA GLY A 87 -11.05 7.25 -7.96
C GLY A 87 -9.82 6.84 -7.13
N VAL A 88 -8.89 6.09 -7.73
CA VAL A 88 -7.66 5.63 -7.05
C VAL A 88 -6.64 6.76 -6.96
N GLY A 89 -5.98 6.91 -5.80
CA GLY A 89 -4.89 7.90 -5.60
C GLY A 89 -5.35 9.35 -5.47
N VAL A 90 -6.63 9.55 -5.15
CA VAL A 90 -7.35 10.83 -5.23
C VAL A 90 -7.19 11.67 -3.95
N ARG A 91 -6.89 12.98 -4.11
CA ARG A 91 -7.00 14.03 -3.08
C ARG A 91 -8.16 14.98 -3.40
N ASP A 92 -8.33 16.06 -2.63
CA ASP A 92 -9.30 17.15 -2.89
C ASP A 92 -9.16 17.80 -4.30
N GLU A 93 -8.08 17.52 -5.04
CA GLU A 93 -7.79 18.01 -6.41
C GLU A 93 -8.32 17.10 -7.53
N TYR A 94 -9.00 16.00 -7.19
CA TYR A 94 -9.72 15.18 -8.17
C TYR A 94 -11.02 15.85 -8.56
N VAL A 95 -11.15 16.13 -9.85
CA VAL A 95 -12.33 16.79 -10.40
C VAL A 95 -13.01 15.82 -11.35
N VAL A 96 -14.30 15.59 -11.11
CA VAL A 96 -15.19 14.90 -12.04
C VAL A 96 -16.10 15.95 -12.65
N ASP A 97 -16.09 16.08 -13.97
CA ASP A 97 -16.93 17.03 -14.68
C ASP A 97 -18.34 16.46 -14.96
N GLU A 98 -19.16 17.21 -15.70
CA GLU A 98 -20.52 16.79 -16.07
C GLU A 98 -20.58 15.60 -17.05
N ASN A 99 -19.47 15.30 -17.74
CA ASN A 99 -19.33 14.16 -18.65
C ASN A 99 -18.73 12.94 -17.96
N TYR A 100 -18.49 13.02 -16.65
CA TYR A 100 -17.75 12.04 -15.85
C TYR A 100 -16.25 11.95 -16.20
N ASP A 101 -15.72 12.92 -16.92
CA ASP A 101 -14.28 12.99 -17.18
C ASP A 101 -13.56 13.32 -15.87
N VAL A 102 -12.43 12.64 -15.67
CA VAL A 102 -11.64 12.68 -14.45
C VAL A 102 -10.38 13.49 -14.69
N THR A 103 -10.22 14.59 -13.97
CA THR A 103 -8.98 15.38 -13.96
C THR A 103 -8.21 15.14 -12.66
N ILE A 104 -6.94 14.73 -12.79
CA ILE A 104 -6.00 14.60 -11.67
C ILE A 104 -4.65 15.24 -11.99
N PRO A 105 -3.95 15.79 -10.98
CA PRO A 105 -2.65 16.40 -11.18
C PRO A 105 -1.58 15.35 -11.53
N GLY A 106 -0.54 15.76 -12.27
CA GLY A 106 0.51 14.84 -12.73
C GLY A 106 1.29 14.14 -11.62
N TRP A 107 1.40 14.75 -10.44
CA TRP A 107 2.00 14.08 -9.28
C TRP A 107 1.17 12.88 -8.80
N SER A 108 -0.17 12.94 -8.91
CA SER A 108 -1.05 11.83 -8.56
C SER A 108 -0.90 10.69 -9.57
N VAL A 109 -0.81 11.01 -10.88
CA VAL A 109 -0.51 10.01 -11.92
C VAL A 109 0.83 9.32 -11.68
N LEU A 110 1.85 10.07 -11.25
CA LEU A 110 3.15 9.50 -10.87
C LEU A 110 3.06 8.58 -9.64
N GLU A 111 2.29 8.95 -8.61
CA GLU A 111 2.05 8.07 -7.45
C GLU A 111 1.40 6.74 -7.87
N LEU A 112 0.39 6.79 -8.75
CA LEU A 112 -0.24 5.60 -9.33
C LEU A 112 0.76 4.75 -10.12
N LEU A 113 1.58 5.40 -10.95
CA LEU A 113 2.61 4.73 -11.74
C LEU A 113 3.62 4.00 -10.84
N HIS A 114 4.18 4.67 -9.85
CA HIS A 114 5.18 4.10 -8.94
C HIS A 114 4.63 2.89 -8.18
N ALA A 115 3.34 2.93 -7.81
CA ALA A 115 2.68 1.82 -7.13
C ALA A 115 2.45 0.61 -8.06
N GLY A 116 2.01 0.84 -9.29
CA GLY A 116 1.71 -0.22 -10.27
C GLY A 116 2.93 -0.81 -10.97
N PHE A 117 4.03 -0.06 -11.04
CA PHE A 117 5.19 -0.38 -11.87
C PHE A 117 6.48 -0.07 -11.10
N ALA A 118 6.95 -1.07 -10.35
CA ALA A 118 8.00 -0.92 -9.36
C ALA A 118 9.37 -0.42 -9.85
N ASP A 119 9.63 -0.53 -11.15
CA ASP A 119 10.89 -0.13 -11.80
C ASP A 119 10.71 1.11 -12.69
N ARG A 120 9.58 1.81 -12.55
CA ARG A 120 9.28 3.06 -13.25
C ARG A 120 9.28 4.23 -12.27
N ASP A 121 10.15 5.19 -12.51
CA ASP A 121 10.20 6.46 -11.76
C ASP A 121 9.64 7.65 -12.58
N GLU A 122 9.53 7.50 -13.90
CA GLU A 122 9.08 8.54 -14.83
C GLU A 122 7.92 8.03 -15.70
N LEU A 123 7.03 8.95 -16.09
CA LEU A 123 5.92 8.66 -17.00
C LEU A 123 6.43 8.10 -18.34
N ILE A 124 5.79 7.03 -18.80
CA ILE A 124 6.06 6.48 -20.12
C ILE A 124 5.52 7.40 -21.21
N SER A 125 6.20 7.46 -22.35
CA SER A 125 5.78 8.26 -23.50
C SER A 125 4.35 7.93 -23.92
N PHE A 126 3.55 8.94 -24.27
CA PHE A 126 2.22 8.74 -24.86
C PHE A 126 2.29 7.84 -26.10
N PRO A 127 1.52 6.74 -26.17
CA PRO A 127 1.28 6.02 -27.41
C PRO A 127 0.78 6.97 -28.50
N LYS A 128 1.09 6.62 -29.77
CA LYS A 128 0.68 7.43 -30.95
C LYS A 128 -0.83 7.64 -31.08
N ARG A 129 -1.65 6.85 -30.38
CA ARG A 129 -3.09 6.95 -30.30
C ARG A 129 -3.54 6.66 -28.87
N LEU A 130 -4.08 7.68 -28.23
CA LEU A 130 -4.72 7.64 -26.92
C LEU A 130 -5.91 8.58 -27.00
N ASP A 131 -7.11 8.02 -27.07
CA ASP A 131 -8.33 8.82 -27.21
C ASP A 131 -8.99 9.10 -25.84
N TYR A 132 -8.44 8.51 -24.77
CA TYR A 132 -9.01 8.49 -23.42
C TYR A 132 -8.20 9.25 -22.37
N VAL A 133 -7.10 9.90 -22.76
CA VAL A 133 -6.26 10.71 -21.87
C VAL A 133 -5.70 11.92 -22.61
N THR A 134 -5.75 13.07 -21.96
CA THR A 134 -5.14 14.32 -22.42
C THR A 134 -4.29 14.93 -21.31
N TYR A 135 -3.28 15.72 -21.67
CA TYR A 135 -2.42 16.44 -20.74
C TYR A 135 -2.59 17.94 -20.94
N ASP A 136 -2.85 18.66 -19.85
CA ASP A 136 -2.88 20.12 -19.84
C ASP A 136 -1.53 20.66 -19.32
N GLU A 137 -0.78 21.33 -20.19
CA GLU A 137 0.50 21.94 -19.84
C GLU A 137 0.36 23.14 -18.91
N ASN A 138 -0.82 23.78 -18.84
CA ASN A 138 -1.01 25.02 -18.08
C ASN A 138 -1.00 24.76 -16.56
N ASP A 139 -1.59 23.65 -16.12
CA ASP A 139 -1.66 23.27 -14.70
C ASP A 139 -0.97 21.93 -14.40
N GLY A 140 -0.47 21.24 -15.43
CA GLY A 140 0.23 19.97 -15.27
C GLY A 140 -0.69 18.82 -14.87
N SER A 141 -1.95 18.85 -15.30
CA SER A 141 -2.95 17.83 -15.03
C SER A 141 -3.20 16.88 -16.20
N PHE A 142 -3.75 15.71 -15.88
CA PHE A 142 -4.23 14.74 -16.83
C PHE A 142 -5.73 14.65 -16.74
N CYS A 143 -6.41 14.75 -17.89
CA CYS A 143 -7.84 14.52 -18.01
C CYS A 143 -8.09 13.19 -18.71
N PHE A 144 -8.80 12.29 -18.03
CA PHE A 144 -9.17 10.96 -18.48
C PHE A 144 -10.66 10.93 -18.81
N THR A 145 -11.03 10.34 -19.94
CA THR A 145 -12.44 10.28 -20.34
C THR A 145 -13.24 9.36 -19.41
N GLY A 146 -14.43 9.78 -18.98
CA GLY A 146 -15.26 9.02 -18.04
C GLY A 146 -15.60 7.62 -18.53
N ALA A 147 -15.39 6.61 -17.67
CA ALA A 147 -15.82 5.23 -17.90
C ALA A 147 -16.21 4.53 -16.59
N ASP A 148 -17.18 3.62 -16.70
CA ASP A 148 -17.65 2.80 -15.59
C ASP A 148 -16.97 1.42 -15.59
N PHE A 149 -16.24 1.14 -14.51
CA PHE A 149 -15.58 -0.14 -14.27
C PHE A 149 -16.19 -0.88 -13.05
N SER A 150 -17.39 -0.53 -12.59
CA SER A 150 -17.97 -1.06 -11.34
C SER A 150 -18.50 -2.50 -11.40
N ALA A 151 -18.50 -3.15 -12.57
CA ALA A 151 -19.15 -4.44 -12.79
C ALA A 151 -18.45 -5.65 -12.11
N LEU A 152 -17.20 -5.50 -11.69
CA LEU A 152 -16.44 -6.53 -10.98
C LEU A 152 -15.97 -5.97 -9.64
N SER A 153 -15.51 -6.85 -8.75
CA SER A 153 -14.86 -6.47 -7.50
C SER A 153 -13.60 -7.29 -7.28
N ALA A 154 -12.53 -6.65 -6.81
CA ALA A 154 -11.30 -7.34 -6.44
C ALA A 154 -11.33 -7.75 -4.96
N SER A 155 -10.79 -8.93 -4.66
CA SER A 155 -10.61 -9.40 -3.28
C SER A 155 -9.27 -10.11 -3.12
N VAL A 156 -8.68 -10.00 -1.93
CA VAL A 156 -7.47 -10.76 -1.57
C VAL A 156 -7.88 -12.16 -1.12
N SER A 157 -7.31 -13.18 -1.76
CA SER A 157 -7.54 -14.58 -1.40
C SER A 157 -6.49 -15.09 -0.44
N SER A 158 -5.22 -14.75 -0.68
CA SER A 158 -4.11 -15.14 0.20
C SER A 158 -2.89 -14.23 -0.01
N TYR A 159 -1.97 -14.25 0.94
CA TYR A 159 -0.67 -13.59 0.78
C TYR A 159 0.44 -14.33 1.51
N ILE A 160 1.65 -14.20 0.98
CA ILE A 160 2.91 -14.63 1.58
C ILE A 160 3.79 -13.41 1.72
N MET A 161 4.30 -13.15 2.92
CA MET A 161 5.35 -12.17 3.16
C MET A 161 6.68 -12.89 3.35
N ASN A 162 7.64 -12.60 2.48
CA ASN A 162 8.97 -13.16 2.54
C ASN A 162 9.86 -12.38 3.51
N SER A 163 10.93 -13.01 3.99
CA SER A 163 11.87 -12.41 4.95
C SER A 163 12.67 -11.23 4.37
N ASP A 164 12.74 -11.12 3.04
CA ASP A 164 13.43 -10.04 2.32
C ASP A 164 12.55 -8.80 2.08
N GLY A 165 11.30 -8.81 2.56
CA GLY A 165 10.37 -7.70 2.37
C GLY A 165 9.66 -7.70 1.01
N THR A 166 9.67 -8.83 0.29
CA THR A 166 8.81 -9.08 -0.86
C THR A 166 7.51 -9.77 -0.46
N TYR A 167 6.49 -9.63 -1.31
CA TYR A 167 5.16 -10.16 -1.11
C TYR A 167 4.70 -10.92 -2.35
N ILE A 168 4.04 -12.07 -2.13
CA ILE A 168 3.26 -12.77 -3.15
C ILE A 168 1.81 -12.70 -2.69
N VAL A 169 0.92 -12.14 -3.51
CA VAL A 169 -0.49 -11.92 -3.16
C VAL A 169 -1.36 -12.56 -4.24
N THR A 170 -2.25 -13.45 -3.82
CA THR A 170 -3.28 -14.01 -4.70
C THR A 170 -4.55 -13.20 -4.55
N MET A 171 -5.11 -12.75 -5.66
CA MET A 171 -6.34 -11.95 -5.71
C MET A 171 -7.30 -12.49 -6.75
N MET A 172 -8.59 -12.26 -6.54
CA MET A 172 -9.66 -12.66 -7.47
C MET A 172 -10.44 -11.43 -7.92
N LEU A 173 -10.78 -11.38 -9.21
CA LEU A 173 -11.90 -10.58 -9.72
C LEU A 173 -13.16 -11.42 -9.60
N VAL A 174 -14.20 -10.84 -9.01
CA VAL A 174 -15.50 -11.48 -8.80
C VAL A 174 -16.57 -10.64 -9.49
N ASP A 175 -17.50 -11.29 -10.17
CA ASP A 175 -18.67 -10.61 -10.75
C ASP A 175 -19.79 -10.39 -9.72
N ASN A 176 -20.82 -9.63 -10.12
CA ASN A 176 -21.97 -9.33 -9.28
C ASN A 176 -22.84 -10.55 -8.93
N GLU A 177 -22.60 -11.71 -9.55
CA GLU A 177 -23.29 -12.98 -9.28
C GLU A 177 -22.47 -13.89 -8.35
N THR A 178 -21.36 -13.37 -7.78
CA THR A 178 -20.42 -14.05 -6.87
C THR A 178 -19.60 -15.19 -7.50
N GLN A 179 -19.50 -15.23 -8.82
CA GLN A 179 -18.61 -16.17 -9.50
C GLN A 179 -17.23 -15.56 -9.68
N GLU A 180 -16.20 -16.38 -9.49
CA GLU A 180 -14.83 -16.02 -9.85
C GLU A 180 -14.79 -15.73 -11.35
N TYR A 181 -14.40 -14.50 -11.69
CA TYR A 181 -14.20 -14.07 -13.07
C TYR A 181 -12.79 -14.41 -13.55
N ALA A 182 -11.78 -14.12 -12.72
CA ALA A 182 -10.38 -14.45 -12.97
C ALA A 182 -9.57 -14.38 -11.67
N SER A 183 -8.48 -15.15 -11.61
CA SER A 183 -7.50 -15.11 -10.50
C SER A 183 -6.16 -14.56 -10.95
N PHE A 184 -5.46 -13.90 -10.02
CA PHE A 184 -4.20 -13.22 -10.28
C PHE A 184 -3.21 -13.46 -9.14
N GLU A 185 -1.94 -13.61 -9.51
CA GLU A 185 -0.81 -13.56 -8.59
C GLU A 185 -0.03 -12.26 -8.81
N PHE A 186 0.15 -11.51 -7.73
CA PHE A 186 0.93 -10.29 -7.67
C PHE A 186 2.24 -10.54 -6.94
N HIS A 187 3.31 -10.00 -7.50
CA HIS A 187 4.60 -9.89 -6.81
C HIS A 187 4.82 -8.42 -6.48
N MET A 188 5.20 -8.14 -5.23
CA MET A 188 5.38 -6.77 -4.75
C MET A 188 6.63 -6.64 -3.90
N LYS A 189 7.18 -5.43 -3.85
CA LYS A 189 8.28 -5.03 -2.95
C LYS A 189 7.86 -3.84 -2.10
N ASN A 190 8.51 -3.63 -0.96
CA ASN A 190 8.32 -2.42 -0.17
C ASN A 190 8.58 -1.16 -1.02
N ASN A 191 7.74 -0.14 -0.89
CA ASN A 191 8.02 1.17 -1.46
C ASN A 191 9.01 1.91 -0.54
N PRO A 192 10.25 2.22 -0.98
CA PRO A 192 11.24 2.91 -0.14
C PRO A 192 10.82 4.34 0.20
N ASP A 193 10.00 4.95 -0.65
CA ASP A 193 9.49 6.31 -0.48
C ASP A 193 8.18 6.34 0.34
N TYR A 194 7.79 5.21 0.93
CA TYR A 194 6.58 5.13 1.75
C TYR A 194 6.68 5.97 3.02
N ALA A 195 5.86 7.02 3.07
CA ALA A 195 5.62 7.82 4.26
C ALA A 195 4.17 7.63 4.69
N SER A 196 3.95 7.02 5.86
CA SER A 196 2.61 6.61 6.33
C SER A 196 1.65 7.76 6.60
N ASP A 197 2.18 8.96 6.79
CA ASP A 197 1.49 10.23 6.98
C ASP A 197 1.06 10.89 5.65
N ILE A 198 1.53 10.39 4.51
CA ILE A 198 1.09 10.83 3.19
C ILE A 198 -0.06 9.93 2.73
N VAL A 199 -1.25 10.54 2.62
CA VAL A 199 -2.55 9.84 2.38
C VAL A 199 -2.52 8.93 1.15
N ASN A 200 -1.80 9.31 0.08
CA ASN A 200 -1.74 8.57 -1.19
C ASN A 200 -0.37 7.95 -1.48
N CYS A 201 0.47 7.82 -0.46
CA CYS A 201 1.69 7.05 -0.60
C CYS A 201 1.37 5.56 -0.50
N TYR A 202 1.59 4.82 -1.58
CA TYR A 202 1.39 3.39 -1.60
C TYR A 202 2.52 2.68 -0.84
N PRO A 203 2.20 1.75 0.09
CA PRO A 203 3.21 1.13 0.92
C PRO A 203 4.07 0.11 0.18
N MET A 204 3.65 -0.31 -1.00
CA MET A 204 4.31 -1.33 -1.81
C MET A 204 4.33 -0.88 -3.27
N ARG A 205 5.22 -1.49 -4.06
CA ARG A 205 5.25 -1.36 -5.51
C ARG A 205 5.11 -2.73 -6.15
N ILE A 206 4.31 -2.82 -7.20
CA ILE A 206 4.04 -4.07 -7.93
C ILE A 206 5.15 -4.31 -8.95
N THR A 207 5.79 -5.48 -8.87
CA THR A 207 6.87 -5.89 -9.77
C THR A 207 6.37 -6.74 -10.92
N SER A 208 5.31 -7.51 -10.71
CA SER A 208 4.65 -8.28 -11.76
C SER A 208 3.24 -8.70 -11.37
N VAL A 209 2.42 -8.96 -12.38
CA VAL A 209 1.08 -9.54 -12.24
C VAL A 209 0.94 -10.69 -13.23
N THR A 210 0.38 -11.81 -12.80
CA THR A 210 0.12 -12.96 -13.68
C THR A 210 -1.30 -13.44 -13.45
N MET A 211 -2.09 -13.51 -14.52
CA MET A 211 -3.41 -14.16 -14.48
C MET A 211 -3.21 -15.67 -14.42
N THR A 212 -3.83 -16.34 -13.44
CA THR A 212 -3.60 -17.76 -13.15
C THR A 212 -4.74 -18.67 -13.58
N SER A 213 -5.96 -18.14 -13.70
CA SER A 213 -7.15 -18.84 -14.21
C SER A 213 -8.21 -17.87 -14.67
#